data_AF-X0SXY3-F1
#
_entry.id   AF-X0SXY3-F1
#
_cell.length_a   1.000
_cell.length_b   1.000
_cell.length_c   1.000
_cell.angle_alpha   90.00
_cell.angle_beta   90.00
_cell.angle_gamma   90.00
#
_symmetry.space_group_name_H-M   'P 1'
#
loop_
_entity.id
_entity.type
_entity.pdbx_description
1 polymer ?
#
loop_
_entity_poly.entity_id
_entity_poly.type
_entity_poly.pdbx_seq_one_letter_code
_entity_poly.pdbx_strand_id
1 'polypeptide(L)'
;MAKNLALNKKKSIILEPKAPYNFDANFYKPSHFPSSDNVWEKEKYWITMIWKSKRLGLKFENTGTVNKPKIEVNIYSQKELSKDFIDSLIPEIRWRFNFDQNILEFCEKFKNDEVLGSIIKKWQGMKPIAANSLYETLIIYLVLQNATVKRSVQMLENLFDRFGGKAKFDGRILSTFWEPKDMARSTEQEIRDLKVGYRSKFFTKITEQFVNREINELA
;
A
#
# COMPACT_ATOMS: atom_id res chain seq x y z
N MET A 1 -7.34 -11.76 19.09
CA MET A 1 -6.43 -10.66 19.46
C MET A 1 -5.47 -10.43 18.31
N ALA A 2 -5.38 -9.19 17.82
CA ALA A 2 -4.42 -8.80 16.79
C ALA A 2 -2.99 -9.09 17.26
N LYS A 3 -2.16 -9.69 16.40
CA LYS A 3 -0.76 -9.98 16.73
C LYS A 3 0.05 -8.68 16.73
N ASN A 4 0.66 -8.35 17.86
CA ASN A 4 1.62 -7.26 17.95
C ASN A 4 3.00 -7.73 17.43
N LEU A 5 3.55 -7.00 16.48
CA LEU A 5 4.81 -7.32 15.79
C LEU A 5 5.80 -6.18 16.01
N ALA A 6 6.83 -6.42 16.81
CA ALA A 6 7.96 -5.50 16.92
C ALA A 6 8.93 -5.74 15.75
N LEU A 7 9.09 -4.75 14.86
CA LEU A 7 9.98 -4.83 13.71
C LEU A 7 11.26 -4.04 14.01
N ASN A 8 12.16 -4.69 14.75
CA ASN A 8 13.35 -4.04 15.33
C ASN A 8 14.58 -4.08 14.41
N LYS A 9 14.59 -4.92 13.38
CA LYS A 9 15.66 -4.98 12.39
C LYS A 9 15.37 -4.00 11.28
N LYS A 10 16.42 -3.35 10.77
CA LYS A 10 16.34 -2.30 9.75
C LYS A 10 17.35 -2.57 8.64
N LYS A 11 16.91 -2.44 7.39
CA LYS A 11 17.77 -2.37 6.21
C LYS A 11 17.40 -1.13 5.40
N SER A 12 18.40 -0.34 5.03
CA SER A 12 18.20 0.86 4.21
C SER A 12 18.66 0.63 2.78
N ILE A 13 17.89 1.13 1.82
CA ILE A 13 18.22 1.17 0.40
C ILE A 13 17.90 2.56 -0.16
N ILE A 14 18.52 2.92 -1.27
CA ILE A 14 18.22 4.15 -2.00
C ILE A 14 17.63 3.75 -3.35
N LEU A 15 16.51 4.37 -3.71
CA LEU A 15 15.86 4.19 -5.00
C LEU A 15 15.75 5.54 -5.71
N GLU A 16 16.04 5.52 -7.00
CA GLU A 16 15.94 6.68 -7.89
C GLU A 16 14.77 6.45 -8.85
N PRO A 17 13.62 7.12 -8.63
CA PRO A 17 12.52 7.14 -9.58
C PRO A 17 12.89 7.83 -10.90
N LYS A 18 12.18 7.55 -11.99
CA LYS A 18 12.26 8.34 -13.21
C LYS A 18 11.59 9.69 -13.02
N ALA A 19 12.35 10.75 -13.30
CA ALA A 19 11.84 12.11 -13.30
C ALA A 19 10.79 12.34 -14.41
N PRO A 20 9.84 13.27 -14.20
CA PRO A 20 9.56 13.93 -12.93
C PRO A 20 8.85 12.96 -11.96
N TYR A 21 9.15 13.06 -10.67
CA TYR A 21 8.49 12.27 -9.62
C TYR A 21 8.24 13.12 -8.37
N ASN A 22 6.97 13.38 -8.07
CA ASN A 22 6.57 14.20 -6.94
C ASN A 22 6.16 13.34 -5.76
N PHE A 23 7.03 13.26 -4.76
CA PHE A 23 6.85 12.40 -3.60
C PHE A 23 5.50 12.65 -2.91
N ASP A 24 5.25 13.86 -2.42
CA ASP A 24 4.04 14.14 -1.65
C ASP A 24 2.76 13.96 -2.48
N ALA A 25 2.79 14.35 -3.76
CA ALA A 25 1.65 14.16 -4.67
C ALA A 25 1.36 12.68 -4.97
N ASN A 26 2.37 11.81 -4.91
CA ASN A 26 2.22 10.37 -5.16
C ASN A 26 1.78 9.63 -3.91
N PHE A 27 2.42 9.91 -2.77
CA PHE A 27 2.20 9.20 -1.52
C PHE A 27 0.99 9.71 -0.73
N TYR A 28 0.55 10.95 -0.93
CA TYR A 28 -0.60 11.53 -0.21
C TYR A 28 -1.44 12.46 -1.09
N LYS A 29 -2.13 11.86 -2.06
CA LYS A 29 -3.06 12.56 -2.94
C LYS A 29 -4.38 12.94 -2.23
N PRO A 30 -5.12 13.95 -2.71
CA PRO A 30 -6.42 14.34 -2.12
C PRO A 30 -7.45 13.20 -2.06
N SER A 31 -7.34 12.21 -2.94
CA SER A 31 -8.20 11.03 -2.99
C SER A 31 -7.64 9.82 -2.22
N HIS A 32 -6.68 10.01 -1.31
CA HIS A 32 -6.17 8.91 -0.49
C HIS A 32 -7.30 8.28 0.33
N PHE A 33 -7.27 6.96 0.45
CA PHE A 33 -8.17 6.25 1.33
C PHE A 33 -7.54 6.22 2.74
N PRO A 34 -8.19 6.79 3.76
CA PRO A 34 -7.62 6.78 5.11
C PRO A 34 -7.71 5.38 5.70
N SER A 35 -6.58 4.85 6.13
CA SER A 35 -6.48 3.52 6.75
C SER A 35 -5.35 3.50 7.77
N SER A 36 -5.48 2.69 8.82
CA SER A 36 -4.52 2.65 9.93
C SER A 36 -3.21 1.92 9.64
N ASP A 37 -3.01 1.42 8.42
CA ASP A 37 -1.81 0.71 7.96
C ASP A 37 -0.72 1.61 7.38
N ASN A 38 -1.00 2.91 7.23
CA ASN A 38 -0.06 3.89 6.74
C ASN A 38 -0.20 5.26 7.43
N VAL A 39 0.87 6.05 7.38
CA VAL A 39 0.93 7.44 7.85
C VAL A 39 1.77 8.23 6.87
N TRP A 40 1.32 9.43 6.52
CA TRP A 40 2.08 10.39 5.74
C TRP A 40 2.41 11.62 6.57
N GLU A 41 3.63 12.13 6.37
CA GLU A 41 4.06 13.47 6.74
C GLU A 41 4.78 14.07 5.54
N LYS A 42 4.94 15.39 5.48
CA LYS A 42 5.67 16.01 4.37
C LYS A 42 7.03 15.34 4.17
N GLU A 43 7.30 14.88 2.95
CA GLU A 43 8.52 14.16 2.53
C GLU A 43 8.75 12.79 3.19
N LYS A 44 7.80 12.28 3.98
CA LYS A 44 7.92 10.98 4.66
C LYS A 44 6.64 10.15 4.59
N TYR A 45 6.79 8.86 4.36
CA TYR A 45 5.65 7.94 4.31
C TYR A 45 5.98 6.62 4.99
N TRP A 46 5.12 6.21 5.91
CA TRP A 46 5.19 4.91 6.57
C TRP A 46 4.03 4.04 6.12
N ILE A 47 4.28 2.78 5.83
CA ILE A 47 3.26 1.80 5.45
C ILE A 47 3.69 0.40 5.87
N THR A 48 2.74 -0.48 6.12
CA THR A 48 3.03 -1.91 6.29
C THR A 48 2.87 -2.68 5.00
N MET A 49 3.60 -3.79 4.84
CA MET A 49 3.56 -4.59 3.62
C MET A 49 3.72 -6.07 3.96
N ILE A 50 3.00 -6.94 3.25
CA ILE A 50 3.29 -8.37 3.21
C ILE A 50 4.09 -8.68 1.94
N TRP A 51 5.29 -9.24 2.09
CA TRP A 51 6.09 -9.73 0.99
C TRP A 51 6.62 -11.14 1.29
N LYS A 52 6.32 -12.11 0.41
CA LYS A 52 6.69 -13.54 0.58
C LYS A 52 6.41 -14.04 2.00
N SER A 53 5.19 -13.82 2.48
CA SER A 53 4.70 -14.17 3.82
C SER A 53 5.42 -13.50 5.00
N LYS A 54 6.28 -12.49 4.76
CA LYS A 54 6.86 -11.65 5.82
C LYS A 54 6.11 -10.33 5.90
N ARG A 55 5.70 -9.95 7.12
CA ARG A 55 5.18 -8.62 7.43
C ARG A 55 6.34 -7.66 7.65
N LEU A 56 6.33 -6.56 6.91
CA LEU A 56 7.34 -5.51 6.89
C LEU A 56 6.71 -4.18 7.28
N GLY A 57 7.54 -3.31 7.84
CA GLY A 57 7.26 -1.88 7.92
C GLY A 57 8.18 -1.19 6.94
N LEU A 58 7.65 -0.29 6.12
CA LEU A 58 8.42 0.50 5.18
C LEU A 58 8.31 1.96 5.60
N LYS A 59 9.43 2.66 5.55
CA LYS A 59 9.47 4.12 5.63
C LYS A 59 10.20 4.65 4.40
N PHE A 60 9.53 5.53 3.68
CA PHE A 60 10.07 6.26 2.54
C PHE A 60 10.39 7.68 2.99
N GLU A 61 11.58 8.18 2.66
CA GLU A 61 11.97 9.57 2.89
C GLU A 61 12.46 10.18 1.58
N ASN A 62 11.87 11.30 1.17
CA ASN A 62 12.33 12.05 0.01
C ASN A 62 13.64 12.77 0.35
N THR A 63 14.68 12.52 -0.43
CA THR A 63 16.01 13.15 -0.30
C THR A 63 16.44 13.85 -1.59
N GLY A 64 15.55 13.92 -2.58
CA GLY A 64 15.78 14.54 -3.88
C GLY A 64 14.73 15.59 -4.23
N THR A 65 14.73 15.99 -5.49
CA THR A 65 13.77 16.96 -6.04
C THR A 65 12.87 16.29 -7.08
N VAL A 66 11.80 16.94 -7.50
CA VAL A 66 10.88 16.41 -8.52
C VAL A 66 11.63 15.99 -9.80
N ASN A 67 12.63 16.77 -10.22
CA ASN A 67 13.37 16.53 -11.47
C ASN A 67 14.65 15.67 -11.27
N LYS A 68 15.08 15.47 -10.01
CA LYS A 68 16.18 14.56 -9.65
C LYS A 68 15.76 13.78 -8.41
N PRO A 69 14.77 12.88 -8.54
CA PRO A 69 14.15 12.23 -7.40
C PRO A 69 15.10 11.20 -6.80
N LYS A 70 15.12 11.15 -5.47
CA LYS A 70 15.93 10.21 -4.69
C LYS A 70 15.16 9.89 -3.42
N ILE A 71 14.89 8.62 -3.18
CA ILE A 71 14.08 8.17 -2.05
C ILE A 71 14.90 7.18 -1.24
N GLU A 72 15.10 7.47 0.04
CA GLU A 72 15.61 6.49 1.00
C GLU A 72 14.44 5.60 1.44
N VAL A 73 14.61 4.29 1.37
CA VAL A 73 13.64 3.31 1.86
C VAL A 73 14.24 2.51 2.99
N ASN A 74 13.65 2.68 4.18
CA ASN A 74 13.99 1.94 5.37
C ASN A 74 12.99 0.78 5.53
N ILE A 75 13.51 -0.44 5.48
CA ILE A 75 12.76 -1.70 5.55
C ILE A 75 12.94 -2.29 6.94
N TYR A 76 11.84 -2.37 7.68
CA TYR A 76 11.77 -2.87 9.04
C TYR A 76 11.19 -4.29 9.08
N SER A 77 11.80 -5.17 9.85
CA SER A 77 11.40 -6.58 9.98
C SER A 77 11.66 -7.15 11.38
N GLN A 78 11.04 -8.29 11.71
CA GLN A 78 11.29 -8.97 12.99
C GLN A 78 12.68 -9.62 13.05
N LYS A 79 13.17 -10.11 11.91
CA LYS A 79 14.46 -10.79 11.75
C LYS A 79 15.23 -10.13 10.60
N GLU A 80 16.55 -10.30 10.60
CA GLU A 80 17.37 -9.82 9.50
C GLU A 80 16.93 -10.42 8.17
N LEU A 81 16.92 -9.58 7.14
CA LEU A 81 16.52 -9.97 5.79
C LEU A 81 17.78 -10.31 4.99
N SER A 82 17.75 -11.45 4.31
CA SER A 82 18.83 -11.83 3.40
C SER A 82 18.89 -10.88 2.21
N LYS A 83 20.06 -10.80 1.56
CA LYS A 83 20.25 -10.04 0.34
C LYS A 83 19.23 -10.45 -0.74
N ASP A 84 19.06 -11.75 -0.99
CA ASP A 84 18.10 -12.26 -1.99
C ASP A 84 16.64 -11.85 -1.70
N PHE A 85 16.26 -11.75 -0.42
CA PHE A 85 14.93 -11.27 -0.06
C PHE A 85 14.76 -9.79 -0.45
N ILE A 86 15.74 -8.96 -0.09
CA ILE A 86 15.77 -7.53 -0.44
C ILE A 86 15.79 -7.34 -1.96
N ASP A 87 16.65 -8.07 -2.67
CA ASP A 87 16.78 -8.01 -4.12
C ASP A 87 15.45 -8.39 -4.80
N SER A 88 14.69 -9.33 -4.22
CA SER A 88 13.35 -9.66 -4.72
C SER A 88 12.26 -8.64 -4.36
N LEU A 89 12.44 -7.86 -3.29
CA LEU A 89 11.47 -6.85 -2.84
C LEU A 89 11.61 -5.54 -3.62
N ILE A 90 12.82 -5.20 -4.06
CA ILE A 90 13.08 -3.93 -4.77
C ILE A 90 12.18 -3.78 -6.01
N PRO A 91 12.08 -4.74 -6.95
CA PRO A 91 11.21 -4.61 -8.11
C PRO A 91 9.75 -4.38 -7.73
N GLU A 92 9.26 -5.04 -6.68
CA GLU A 92 7.89 -4.88 -6.19
C GLU A 92 7.66 -3.45 -5.67
N ILE A 93 8.56 -2.91 -4.86
CA ILE A 93 8.49 -1.53 -4.38
C ILE A 93 8.49 -0.57 -5.57
N ARG A 94 9.38 -0.78 -6.54
CA ARG A 94 9.46 0.09 -7.73
C ARG A 94 8.16 0.08 -8.53
N TRP A 95 7.51 -1.08 -8.65
CA TRP A 95 6.22 -1.21 -9.33
C TRP A 95 5.09 -0.55 -8.54
N ARG A 96 4.91 -0.92 -7.26
CA ARG A 96 3.81 -0.41 -6.40
C ARG A 96 3.82 1.10 -6.23
N PHE A 97 5.00 1.71 -6.11
CA PHE A 97 5.15 3.15 -5.95
C PHE A 97 5.44 3.88 -7.27
N ASN A 98 5.35 3.15 -8.39
CA ASN A 98 5.45 3.67 -9.75
C ASN A 98 6.72 4.50 -10.01
N PHE A 99 7.85 3.94 -9.60
CA PHE A 99 9.14 4.60 -9.72
C PHE A 99 9.64 4.64 -11.17
N ASP A 100 9.18 3.76 -12.05
CA ASP A 100 9.78 3.56 -13.39
C ASP A 100 8.97 4.10 -14.58
N GLN A 101 7.71 4.50 -14.38
CA GLN A 101 6.91 5.06 -15.48
C GLN A 101 7.46 6.40 -15.93
N ASN A 102 7.70 6.54 -17.24
CA ASN A 102 8.03 7.81 -17.85
C ASN A 102 6.74 8.54 -18.27
N ILE A 103 6.53 9.74 -17.75
CA ILE A 103 5.38 10.59 -18.08
C ILE A 103 5.79 11.87 -18.81
N LEU A 104 7.07 12.02 -19.18
CA LEU A 104 7.60 13.25 -19.79
C LEU A 104 6.86 13.59 -21.10
N GLU A 105 6.67 12.61 -21.97
CA GLU A 105 5.97 12.82 -23.24
C GLU A 105 4.54 13.34 -23.03
N PHE A 106 3.80 12.74 -22.10
CA PHE A 106 2.47 13.21 -21.72
C PHE A 106 2.50 14.64 -21.18
N CYS A 107 3.43 14.93 -20.26
CA CYS A 107 3.55 16.26 -19.67
C CYS A 107 3.88 17.32 -20.74
N GLU A 108 4.81 17.04 -21.65
CA GLU A 108 5.20 17.97 -22.71
C GLU A 108 4.09 18.21 -23.73
N LYS A 109 3.36 17.14 -24.10
CA LYS A 109 2.25 17.23 -25.05
C LYS A 109 1.11 18.10 -24.52
N PHE A 110 0.80 18.02 -23.23
CA PHE A 110 -0.37 18.66 -22.63
C PHE A 110 -0.04 19.87 -21.74
N LYS A 111 1.21 20.33 -21.68
CA LYS A 111 1.61 21.46 -20.81
C LYS A 111 0.87 22.77 -21.06
N ASN A 112 0.43 22.99 -22.31
CA ASN A 112 -0.31 24.18 -22.75
C ASN A 112 -1.79 23.87 -23.05
N ASP A 113 -2.26 22.67 -22.72
CA ASP A 113 -3.66 22.29 -22.88
C ASP A 113 -4.54 23.17 -21.97
N GLU A 114 -5.67 23.64 -22.50
CA GLU A 114 -6.58 24.56 -21.80
C GLU A 114 -7.13 23.97 -20.49
N VAL A 115 -7.31 22.65 -20.45
CA VAL A 115 -7.85 21.93 -19.29
C VAL A 115 -6.73 21.38 -18.41
N LEU A 116 -5.73 20.74 -19.02
CA LEU A 116 -4.72 19.96 -18.31
C LEU A 116 -3.46 20.75 -17.95
N GLY A 117 -3.12 21.81 -18.67
CA GLY A 117 -1.83 22.50 -18.51
C GLY A 117 -1.59 23.03 -17.09
N SER A 118 -2.60 23.67 -16.50
CA SER A 118 -2.53 24.17 -15.12
C SER A 118 -2.41 23.05 -14.08
N ILE A 119 -3.06 21.91 -14.33
CA ILE A 119 -3.05 20.72 -13.45
C ILE A 119 -1.67 20.05 -13.52
N ILE A 120 -1.13 19.84 -14.72
CA ILE A 120 0.21 19.27 -14.96
C ILE A 120 1.27 20.14 -14.30
N LYS A 121 1.18 21.47 -14.42
CA LYS A 121 2.11 22.40 -13.77
C LYS A 121 2.03 22.31 -12.25
N LYS A 122 0.82 22.27 -11.68
CA LYS A 122 0.61 22.20 -10.23
C LYS A 122 1.08 20.87 -9.63
N TRP A 123 0.86 19.77 -10.35
CA TRP A 123 1.11 18.41 -9.88
C TRP A 123 2.21 17.71 -10.70
N GLN A 124 3.21 18.47 -11.16
CA GLN A 124 4.30 17.94 -11.98
C GLN A 124 4.93 16.73 -11.29
N GLY A 125 5.06 15.60 -11.99
CA GLY A 125 5.62 14.37 -11.43
C GLY A 125 4.63 13.49 -10.65
N MET A 126 3.36 13.88 -10.58
CA MET A 126 2.31 13.03 -10.01
C MET A 126 2.04 11.82 -10.91
N LYS A 127 1.97 10.64 -10.30
CA LYS A 127 1.78 9.33 -10.93
C LYS A 127 0.82 8.50 -10.08
N PRO A 128 0.02 7.60 -10.69
CA PRO A 128 -0.77 6.65 -9.92
C PRO A 128 0.16 5.67 -9.22
N ILE A 129 -0.08 5.39 -7.93
CA ILE A 129 0.58 4.33 -7.18
C ILE A 129 -0.45 3.27 -6.73
N ALA A 130 0.01 2.04 -6.57
CA ALA A 130 -0.71 0.90 -6.05
C ALA A 130 0.09 0.29 -4.89
N ALA A 131 0.09 0.97 -3.74
CA ALA A 131 0.91 0.57 -2.59
C ALA A 131 0.55 -0.81 -2.01
N ASN A 132 -0.69 -1.25 -2.25
CA ASN A 132 -1.26 -2.49 -1.76
C ASN A 132 -1.07 -3.62 -2.77
N SER A 133 -1.11 -4.85 -2.26
CA SER A 133 -1.16 -6.07 -3.07
C SER A 133 -2.47 -6.14 -3.85
N LEU A 134 -2.56 -7.01 -4.85
CA LEU A 134 -3.82 -7.28 -5.55
C LEU A 134 -4.92 -7.74 -4.57
N TYR A 135 -4.61 -8.66 -3.66
CA TYR A 135 -5.56 -9.10 -2.63
C TYR A 135 -6.01 -7.93 -1.76
N GLU A 136 -5.06 -7.19 -1.19
CA GLU A 136 -5.31 -6.04 -0.32
C GLU A 136 -6.15 -4.96 -1.03
N THR A 137 -5.86 -4.69 -2.31
CA THR A 137 -6.61 -3.76 -3.16
C THR A 137 -8.04 -4.23 -3.37
N LEU A 138 -8.27 -5.51 -3.63
CA LEU A 138 -9.61 -6.07 -3.80
C LEU A 138 -10.42 -5.98 -2.50
N ILE A 139 -9.80 -6.21 -1.34
CA ILE A 139 -10.44 -6.02 -0.03
C ILE A 139 -10.88 -4.56 0.14
N ILE A 140 -10.01 -3.61 -0.20
CA ILE A 140 -10.33 -2.17 -0.15
C ILE A 140 -11.48 -1.84 -1.12
N TYR A 141 -11.46 -2.35 -2.34
CA TYR A 141 -12.53 -2.12 -3.30
C TYR A 141 -13.88 -2.64 -2.80
N LEU A 142 -13.91 -3.81 -2.16
CA LEU A 142 -15.13 -4.33 -1.56
C LEU A 142 -15.68 -3.39 -0.48
N VAL A 143 -14.85 -2.88 0.45
CA VAL A 143 -15.35 -1.93 1.47
C VAL A 143 -15.77 -0.58 0.91
N LEU A 144 -15.27 -0.18 -0.27
CA LEU A 144 -15.64 1.08 -0.93
C LEU A 144 -16.97 1.04 -1.68
N GLN A 145 -17.46 -0.15 -2.07
CA GLN A 145 -18.71 -0.28 -2.83
C GLN A 145 -19.89 0.34 -2.06
N ASN A 146 -20.65 1.24 -2.65
CA ASN A 146 -21.93 1.78 -2.12
C ASN A 146 -21.88 2.17 -0.63
N ALA A 147 -20.80 2.81 -0.19
CA ALA A 147 -20.60 3.21 1.19
C ALA A 147 -19.97 4.60 1.29
N THR A 148 -20.28 5.33 2.37
CA THR A 148 -19.56 6.57 2.69
C THR A 148 -18.14 6.24 3.13
N VAL A 149 -17.21 7.17 2.95
CA VAL A 149 -15.81 6.99 3.38
C VAL A 149 -15.73 6.55 4.85
N LYS A 150 -16.47 7.22 5.75
CA LYS A 150 -16.52 6.86 7.18
C LYS A 150 -16.91 5.39 7.39
N ARG A 151 -17.88 4.88 6.63
CA ARG A 151 -18.32 3.49 6.74
C ARG A 151 -17.28 2.52 6.17
N SER A 152 -16.66 2.85 5.05
CA SER A 152 -15.57 2.05 4.45
C SER A 152 -14.37 1.93 5.39
N VAL A 153 -13.97 3.03 6.03
CA VAL A 153 -12.92 3.05 7.06
C VAL A 153 -13.29 2.11 8.21
N GLN A 154 -14.49 2.27 8.77
CA GLN A 154 -14.94 1.41 9.88
C GLN A 154 -14.94 -0.08 9.50
N MET A 155 -15.38 -0.42 8.28
CA MET A 155 -15.35 -1.81 7.80
C MET A 155 -13.91 -2.33 7.69
N LEU A 156 -12.99 -1.54 7.14
CA LEU A 156 -11.58 -1.96 7.04
C LEU A 156 -10.92 -2.10 8.43
N GLU A 157 -11.17 -1.18 9.35
CA GLU A 157 -10.61 -1.26 10.71
C GLU A 157 -11.13 -2.50 11.46
N ASN A 158 -12.42 -2.84 11.34
CA ASN A 158 -12.95 -4.09 11.91
C ASN A 158 -12.26 -5.34 11.31
N LEU A 159 -11.93 -5.32 10.02
CA LEU A 159 -11.21 -6.40 9.37
C LEU A 159 -9.75 -6.47 9.87
N PHE A 160 -9.07 -5.34 10.03
CA PHE A 160 -7.73 -5.30 10.64
C PHE A 160 -7.72 -5.82 12.07
N ASP A 161 -8.71 -5.47 12.88
CA ASP A 161 -8.81 -5.94 14.27
C ASP A 161 -9.05 -7.46 14.35
N ARG A 162 -9.80 -8.02 13.40
CA ARG A 162 -10.12 -9.47 13.37
C ARG A 162 -9.01 -10.33 12.77
N PHE A 163 -8.46 -9.90 11.63
CA PHE A 163 -7.57 -10.71 10.80
C PHE A 163 -6.14 -10.18 10.76
N GLY A 164 -5.98 -8.88 10.87
CA GLY A 164 -4.70 -8.20 10.79
C GLY A 164 -3.83 -8.34 12.03
N GLY A 165 -2.84 -7.45 12.10
CA GLY A 165 -1.91 -7.30 13.20
C GLY A 165 -1.56 -5.84 13.41
N LYS A 166 -0.71 -5.55 14.40
CA LYS A 166 -0.14 -4.22 14.61
C LYS A 166 1.38 -4.31 14.52
N ALA A 167 1.99 -3.60 13.59
CA ALA A 167 3.44 -3.49 13.45
C ALA A 167 3.95 -2.25 14.17
N LYS A 168 4.92 -2.42 15.06
CA LYS A 168 5.65 -1.34 15.73
C LYS A 168 7.03 -1.18 15.08
N PHE A 169 7.28 -0.01 14.49
CA PHE A 169 8.55 0.34 13.85
C PHE A 169 8.69 1.86 13.76
N ASP A 170 9.91 2.37 13.81
CA ASP A 170 10.21 3.80 13.66
C ASP A 170 9.35 4.73 14.55
N GLY A 171 9.06 4.30 15.78
CA GLY A 171 8.21 5.05 16.71
C GLY A 171 6.70 5.04 16.40
N ARG A 172 6.25 4.33 15.37
CA ARG A 172 4.85 4.20 14.95
C ARG A 172 4.27 2.82 15.30
N ILE A 173 2.95 2.76 15.40
CA ILE A 173 2.17 1.51 15.46
C ILE A 173 1.13 1.57 14.35
N LEU A 174 1.26 0.70 13.36
CA LEU A 174 0.37 0.65 12.18
C LEU A 174 -0.30 -0.71 12.07
N SER A 175 -1.51 -0.75 11.51
CA SER A 175 -2.17 -2.01 11.15
C SER A 175 -1.40 -2.73 10.03
N THR A 176 -1.44 -4.06 10.06
CA THR A 176 -0.95 -4.89 8.97
C THR A 176 -2.09 -5.69 8.39
N PHE A 177 -2.14 -5.81 7.06
CA PHE A 177 -2.98 -6.80 6.40
C PHE A 177 -2.66 -8.24 6.86
N TRP A 178 -3.52 -9.16 6.43
CA TRP A 178 -3.46 -10.59 6.70
C TRP A 178 -3.20 -11.36 5.41
N GLU A 179 -2.76 -12.62 5.54
CA GLU A 179 -2.69 -13.50 4.37
C GLU A 179 -4.09 -14.08 4.09
N PRO A 180 -4.45 -14.37 2.83
CA PRO A 180 -5.79 -14.90 2.49
C PRO A 180 -6.21 -16.11 3.35
N LYS A 181 -5.26 -17.02 3.64
CA LYS A 181 -5.47 -18.20 4.51
C LYS A 181 -5.95 -17.86 5.93
N ASP A 182 -5.66 -16.66 6.42
CA ASP A 182 -6.08 -16.23 7.76
C ASP A 182 -7.58 -15.92 7.78
N MET A 183 -8.11 -15.29 6.72
CA MET A 183 -9.56 -15.05 6.57
C MET A 183 -10.32 -16.32 6.16
N ALA A 184 -9.74 -17.17 5.30
CA ALA A 184 -10.39 -18.39 4.78
C ALA A 184 -10.83 -19.39 5.86
N ARG A 185 -10.29 -19.27 7.08
CA ARG A 185 -10.68 -20.10 8.24
C ARG A 185 -11.99 -19.67 8.89
N SER A 186 -12.53 -18.50 8.50
CA SER A 186 -13.76 -17.96 9.07
C SER A 186 -14.94 -18.29 8.18
N THR A 187 -16.09 -18.52 8.81
CA THR A 187 -17.38 -18.62 8.15
C THR A 187 -17.80 -17.27 7.56
N GLU A 188 -18.68 -17.30 6.57
CA GLU A 188 -19.27 -16.08 5.99
C GLU A 188 -20.00 -15.24 7.07
N GLN A 189 -20.64 -15.91 8.03
CA GLN A 189 -21.33 -15.23 9.14
C GLN A 189 -20.35 -14.50 10.06
N GLU A 190 -19.21 -15.11 10.41
CA GLU A 190 -18.17 -14.43 11.21
C GLU A 190 -17.64 -13.17 10.49
N ILE A 191 -17.48 -13.23 9.17
CA ILE A 191 -17.07 -12.07 8.37
C ILE A 191 -18.20 -11.03 8.35
N ARG A 192 -19.45 -11.45 8.19
CA ARG A 192 -20.63 -10.57 8.21
C ARG A 192 -20.77 -9.82 9.54
N ASP A 193 -20.44 -10.47 10.65
CA ASP A 193 -20.50 -9.90 12.00
C ASP A 193 -19.53 -8.74 12.21
N LEU A 194 -18.49 -8.63 11.37
CA LEU A 194 -17.58 -7.47 11.27
C LEU A 194 -18.22 -6.24 10.62
N LYS A 195 -19.55 -6.26 10.44
CA LYS A 195 -20.37 -5.15 9.96
C LYS A 195 -20.10 -4.76 8.51
N VAL A 196 -19.63 -5.71 7.69
CA VAL A 196 -19.41 -5.52 6.26
C VAL A 196 -20.67 -5.68 5.40
N GLY A 197 -21.77 -6.17 6.00
CA GLY A 197 -23.07 -6.31 5.36
C GLY A 197 -23.06 -7.39 4.27
N TYR A 198 -23.70 -7.13 3.12
CA TYR A 198 -23.75 -8.09 2.02
C TYR A 198 -22.37 -8.48 1.44
N ARG A 199 -21.34 -7.64 1.69
CA ARG A 199 -19.98 -7.81 1.15
C ARG A 199 -19.27 -9.04 1.69
N SER A 200 -19.70 -9.58 2.83
CA SER A 200 -19.14 -10.81 3.41
C SER A 200 -19.07 -11.97 2.41
N LYS A 201 -20.11 -12.15 1.58
CA LYS A 201 -20.13 -13.17 0.52
C LYS A 201 -18.99 -12.99 -0.49
N PHE A 202 -18.68 -11.73 -0.85
CA PHE A 202 -17.60 -11.43 -1.79
C PHE A 202 -16.23 -11.57 -1.12
N PHE A 203 -16.09 -11.21 0.16
CA PHE A 203 -14.87 -11.44 0.92
C PHE A 203 -14.52 -12.93 1.00
N THR A 204 -15.50 -13.78 1.35
CA THR A 204 -15.33 -15.23 1.36
C THR A 204 -14.91 -15.74 -0.01
N LYS A 205 -15.68 -15.41 -1.06
CA LYS A 205 -15.40 -15.87 -2.42
C LYS A 205 -14.00 -15.48 -2.88
N ILE A 206 -13.64 -14.19 -2.83
CA ILE A 206 -12.33 -13.74 -3.32
C ILE A 206 -11.20 -14.39 -2.51
N THR A 207 -11.37 -14.55 -1.21
CA THR A 207 -10.37 -15.17 -0.34
C THR A 207 -10.16 -16.64 -0.70
N GLU A 208 -11.24 -17.39 -0.96
CA GLU A 208 -11.16 -18.78 -1.43
C GLU A 208 -10.42 -18.88 -2.76
N GLN A 209 -10.69 -17.98 -3.72
CA GLN A 209 -10.01 -17.98 -5.01
C GLN A 209 -8.49 -17.76 -4.90
N PHE A 210 -8.05 -16.90 -3.98
CA PHE A 210 -6.62 -16.73 -3.68
C PHE A 210 -6.02 -17.96 -2.99
N VAL A 211 -6.74 -18.58 -2.05
CA VAL A 211 -6.27 -19.79 -1.35
C VAL A 211 -6.17 -20.98 -2.31
N ASN A 212 -7.15 -21.14 -3.21
CA ASN A 212 -7.18 -22.17 -4.24
C ASN A 212 -6.23 -21.88 -5.41
N ARG A 213 -5.57 -20.71 -5.42
CA ARG A 213 -4.68 -20.24 -6.49
C ARG A 213 -5.35 -20.08 -7.85
N GLU A 214 -6.67 -19.85 -7.86
CA GLU A 214 -7.40 -19.40 -9.06
C GLU A 214 -6.98 -17.98 -9.46
N ILE A 215 -6.60 -17.17 -8.47
CA ILE A 215 -5.95 -15.87 -8.64
C ILE A 215 -4.59 -15.93 -7.97
N ASN A 216 -3.54 -15.59 -8.70
CA ASN A 216 -2.18 -15.51 -8.17
C ASN A 216 -1.52 -14.20 -8.63
N GLU A 217 -1.22 -13.34 -7.66
CA GLU A 217 -0.58 -12.03 -7.87
C GLU A 217 0.87 -12.16 -8.34
N LEU A 218 1.54 -13.26 -7.99
CA LEU A 218 2.97 -13.48 -8.20
C LEU A 218 3.24 -14.67 -9.14
N ALA A 219 2.24 -15.05 -9.96
CA ALA A 219 2.37 -16.10 -10.98
C ALA A 219 3.25 -15.66 -12.16
#